data_AF-A0AAC9QR21-F1
#
_entry.id   AF-A0AAC9QR21-F1
#
_cell.length_a   1.000
_cell.length_b   1.000
_cell.length_c   1.000
_cell.angle_alpha   90.00
_cell.angle_beta   90.00
_cell.angle_gamma   90.00
#
_symmetry.space_group_name_H-M   'P 1'
#
loop_
_entity.id
_entity.type
_entity.pdbx_description
1 polymer ?
#
loop_
_entity_poly.entity_id
_entity_poly.type
_entity_poly.pdbx_seq_one_letter_code
_entity_poly.pdbx_strand_id
1 'polypeptide(L)' 'MEKVVNTNNQTFILEIKSTRNNTWQGTILWVQTQQKVAFRSALEAIKILDSALTDEGADETPKLQIV' A
#
# COMPACT_ATOMS: atom_id res chain seq x y z
N MET A 1 -16.43 1.33 27.08
CA MET A 1 -15.72 0.22 26.42
C MET A 1 -14.77 0.85 25.42
N GLU A 2 -13.56 1.17 25.86
CA GLU A 2 -12.51 1.70 24.99
C GLU A 2 -12.12 0.59 24.03
N LYS A 3 -12.32 0.83 22.75
CA LYS A 3 -11.85 -0.06 21.69
C LYS A 3 -10.33 -0.04 21.82
N VAL A 4 -9.75 -1.10 22.38
CA VAL A 4 -8.30 -1.32 22.38
C VAL A 4 -7.92 -1.41 20.91
N VAL A 5 -7.51 -0.26 20.35
CA VAL A 5 -6.84 -0.22 19.06
C VAL A 5 -5.56 -0.99 19.31
N ASN A 6 -5.50 -2.21 18.80
CA ASN A 6 -4.22 -2.84 18.52
C ASN A 6 -3.57 -1.95 17.48
N THR A 7 -2.77 -1.00 17.94
CA THR A 7 -2.04 -0.06 17.09
C THR A 7 -0.86 -0.83 16.52
N ASN A 8 -1.12 -1.77 15.61
CA ASN A 8 -0.07 -2.26 14.74
C ASN A 8 0.21 -1.15 13.73
N ASN A 9 0.95 -0.12 14.19
CA ASN A 9 1.22 1.09 13.43
C ASN A 9 2.02 0.76 12.18
N GLN A 10 1.36 0.44 11.07
CA GLN A 10 2.02 0.21 9.80
C GLN A 10 2.58 1.55 9.29
N THR A 11 3.90 1.59 9.06
CA THR A 11 4.59 2.81 8.62
C THR A 11 4.97 2.68 7.16
N PHE A 12 4.55 3.66 6.36
CA PHE A 12 4.80 3.72 4.93
C PHE A 12 5.53 5.02 4.59
N ILE A 13 6.55 4.92 3.75
CA ILE A 13 7.30 6.06 3.22
C ILE A 13 6.95 6.20 1.75
N LEU A 14 6.31 7.32 1.38
CA LEU A 14 5.98 7.64 -0.01
C LEU A 14 7.04 8.56 -0.60
N GLU A 15 7.72 8.08 -1.64
CA GLU A 15 8.67 8.85 -2.44
C GLU A 15 8.04 9.19 -3.78
N ILE A 16 7.59 10.44 -3.95
CA ILE A 16 6.99 10.94 -5.20
C ILE A 16 8.13 11.44 -6.10
N LYS A 17 8.37 10.74 -7.21
CA LYS A 17 9.45 11.07 -8.17
C LYS A 17 8.98 11.96 -9.31
N SER A 18 7.70 11.90 -9.67
CA SER A 18 7.15 12.70 -10.75
C SER A 18 5.65 12.89 -10.57
N THR A 19 5.16 14.07 -10.94
CA THR A 19 3.74 14.45 -10.88
C THR A 19 3.17 14.83 -12.26
N ARG A 20 3.84 14.39 -13.33
CA ARG A 20 3.48 14.75 -14.71
C ARG A 20 2.09 14.21 -15.07
N ASN A 21 1.28 15.00 -15.77
CA ASN A 21 -0.12 14.69 -16.10
C ASN A 21 -1.04 14.46 -14.89
N ASN A 22 -0.84 15.19 -13.79
CA ASN A 22 -1.64 15.05 -12.57
C ASN A 22 -1.63 13.62 -11.97
N THR A 23 -0.65 12.80 -12.35
CA THR A 23 -0.49 11.45 -11.78
C THR A 23 0.75 11.42 -10.91
N TRP A 24 0.57 11.08 -9.64
CA TRP A 24 1.70 10.81 -8.76
C TRP A 24 2.36 9.50 -9.19
N GLN A 25 3.65 9.55 -9.48
CA GLN A 25 4.48 8.42 -9.85
C GLN A 25 5.64 8.36 -8.88
N GLY A 26 5.90 7.19 -8.34
CA GLY A 26 6.84 7.08 -7.24
C GLY A 26 6.98 5.67 -6.71
N THR A 27 7.50 5.59 -5.50
CA THR A 27 7.65 4.32 -4.77
C THR A 27 7.13 4.47 -3.34
N ILE A 28 6.43 3.45 -2.87
CA ILE A 28 6.06 3.26 -1.47
C ILE A 28 7.06 2.28 -0.87
N LEU A 29 7.64 2.61 0.28
CA LEU A 29 8.43 1.70 1.10
C LEU A 29 7.64 1.39 2.36
N TRP A 30 7.28 0.12 2.53
CA TRP A 30 6.68 -0.38 3.75
C TRP A 30 7.78 -0.73 4.75
N VAL A 31 7.81 -0.04 5.89
CA VAL A 31 8.92 -0.12 6.85
C VAL A 31 8.93 -1.46 7.60
N GLN A 32 7.76 -2.02 7.95
CA GLN A 32 7.68 -3.32 8.64
C GLN A 32 8.24 -4.47 7.79
N THR A 33 7.84 -4.55 6.53
CA THR A 33 8.23 -5.65 5.63
C THR A 33 9.49 -5.33 4.83
N GLN A 34 10.00 -4.10 4.96
CA GLN A 34 11.06 -3.50 4.12
C GLN A 34 10.76 -3.63 2.62
N GLN A 35 9.48 -3.73 2.26
CA GLN A 35 9.06 -3.96 0.89
C GLN A 35 8.92 -2.61 0.17
N LYS A 36 9.59 -2.48 -0.97
CA LYS A 36 9.51 -1.29 -1.82
C LYS A 36 8.68 -1.61 -3.08
N VAL A 37 7.58 -0.88 -3.26
CA VAL A 37 6.65 -1.05 -4.38
C VAL A 37 6.57 0.24 -5.18
N ALA A 38 6.74 0.16 -6.50
CA ALA A 38 6.57 1.32 -7.38
C ALA A 38 5.09 1.49 -7.76
N PHE A 39 4.60 2.73 -7.72
CA PHE A 39 3.24 3.07 -8.15
C PHE A 39 3.28 4.04 -9.33
N ARG A 40 2.29 3.90 -10.23
CA ARG A 40 2.18 4.70 -11.46
C ARG A 40 1.13 5.80 -11.39
N SER A 41 0.28 5.78 -10.36
CA SER A 41 -0.80 6.73 -10.12
C SER A 41 -1.13 6.83 -8.63
N ALA A 42 -1.76 7.93 -8.20
CA ALA A 42 -2.24 8.08 -6.82
C ALA A 42 -3.22 6.97 -6.40
N LEU A 43 -4.08 6.50 -7.31
CA LEU A 43 -5.02 5.42 -7.04
C LEU A 43 -4.31 4.07 -6.81
N GLU A 44 -3.25 3.79 -7.58
CA GLU A 44 -2.39 2.62 -7.36
C GLU A 44 -1.70 2.69 -5.99
N ALA A 45 -1.20 3.87 -5.60
CA ALA A 45 -0.63 4.07 -4.28
C ALA A 45 -1.63 3.73 -3.16
N ILE A 46 -2.86 4.21 -3.26
CA ILE A 46 -3.93 3.92 -2.30
C ILE A 46 -4.26 2.42 -2.28
N LYS A 47 -4.37 1.76 -3.44
CA LYS A 47 -4.61 0.31 -3.52
C LYS A 47 -3.50 -0.52 -2.85
N ILE A 48 -2.25 -0.10 -3.00
CA ILE A 48 -1.10 -0.77 -2.37
C ILE A 48 -1.17 -0.63 -0.85
N LEU A 49 -1.47 0.58 -0.35
CA LEU A 49 -1.65 0.83 1.08
C LEU A 49 -2.85 0.04 1.64
N ASP A 50 -3.97 0.05 0.93
CA ASP A 50 -5.19 -0.70 1.27
C ASP A 50 -4.92 -2.20 1.31
N SER A 51 -4.19 -2.73 0.33
CA SER A 51 -3.78 -4.15 0.32
C SER A 51 -2.85 -4.48 1.48
N ALA A 52 -1.87 -3.62 1.80
CA ALA A 52 -0.94 -3.83 2.91
C ALA A 52 -1.64 -3.79 4.29
N LEU A 53 -2.64 -2.93 4.44
CA LEU A 53 -3.47 -2.83 5.64
C LEU A 53 -4.46 -4.00 5.76
N THR A 54 -4.95 -4.52 4.64
CA THR A 54 -5.91 -5.65 4.59
C THR A 54 -5.22 -7.00 4.77
N ASP A 55 -3.92 -7.11 4.44
CA ASP A 55 -3.10 -8.31 4.66
C ASP A 55 -2.95 -8.69 6.14
N GLU A 56 -3.34 -7.81 7.08
CA GLU A 56 -3.44 -8.11 8.52
C GLU A 56 -4.64 -9.03 8.87
N GLY A 57 -5.29 -9.67 7.88
CA GLY A 57 -6.38 -10.59 8.15
C GLY A 57 -6.98 -11.38 6.97
N ALA A 58 -6.30 -11.60 5.85
CA ALA A 58 -6.85 -12.43 4.78
C ALA A 58 -5.79 -13.24 4.02
N ASP A 59 -5.60 -14.47 4.50
CA ASP A 59 -5.33 -15.60 3.61
C ASP A 59 -6.47 -15.70 2.59
N GLU A 60 -6.34 -15.00 1.45
CA GLU A 60 -6.87 -15.47 0.18
C GLU A 60 -6.21 -14.68 -0.95
N THR A 61 -5.27 -15.33 -1.63
CA THR A 61 -4.86 -14.95 -2.97
C THR A 61 -6.08 -14.90 -3.90
N PRO A 62 -6.41 -13.78 -4.58
CA PRO A 62 -7.01 -13.88 -5.88
C PRO A 62 -5.87 -13.96 -6.90
N LYS A 63 -5.61 -15.17 -7.38
CA LYS A 63 -4.97 -15.38 -8.69
C LYS A 63 -5.74 -14.54 -9.70
N LEU A 64 -5.15 -13.43 -10.13
CA LEU A 64 -5.60 -12.76 -11.34
C LEU A 64 -5.21 -13.63 -12.53
N GLN A 65 -6.10 -14.57 -12.87
CA GLN A 65 -6.10 -15.25 -14.14
C GLN A 65 -6.68 -14.28 -15.17
N ILE A 66 -5.78 -13.61 -15.89
CA ILE A 66 -6.14 -12.82 -17.07
C ILE A 66 -6.44 -13.83 -18.18
N VAL A 67 -7.70 -13.84 -18.62
CA VAL A 67 -8.20 -14.52 -19.82
C VAL A 67 -7.64 -13.89 -21.09
#